data_AF-A0A377PDS8-F1
#
_entry.id   AF-A0A377PDS8-F1
#
_cell.length_a   1.000
_cell.length_b   1.000
_cell.length_c   1.000
_cell.angle_alpha   90.00
_cell.angle_beta   90.00
_cell.angle_gamma   90.00
#
_symmetry.space_group_name_H-M   'P 1'
#
loop_
_entity.id
_entity.type
_entity.pdbx_description
1 polymer ?
#
loop_
_entity_poly.entity_id
_entity_poly.type
_entity_poly.pdbx_seq_one_letter_code
_entity_poly.pdbx_strand_id
1 'polypeptide(L)'
;MNPYGYVSNPLKYIDPKGLCKTDGGNKNPHGTYRPDRPLPRDKNGNPIPDVDAPHTQLGTKSGRKGAYTQAREWGRDENGNLIPKRGIDFTDHGRPNEHPNPHQHDYIPNPTGGTPQHGPAKPLEIP
;
A
#
# COMPACT_ATOMS: atom_id res chain seq x y z
N MET A 1 -4.20 31.62 18.40
CA MET A 1 -3.87 30.97 17.11
C MET A 1 -4.20 29.49 17.26
N ASN A 2 -5.05 28.94 16.38
CA ASN A 2 -5.49 27.55 16.49
C ASN A 2 -4.40 26.61 15.94
N PRO A 3 -3.75 25.77 16.77
CA PRO A 3 -2.60 24.96 16.35
C PRO A 3 -2.97 23.76 15.47
N TYR A 4 -4.26 23.56 15.18
CA TYR A 4 -4.79 22.41 14.43
C TYR A 4 -5.52 22.79 13.14
N GLY A 5 -5.21 23.94 12.55
CA GLY A 5 -5.72 24.28 11.22
C GLY A 5 -5.00 23.47 10.14
N TYR A 6 -5.67 22.52 9.51
CA TYR A 6 -5.20 21.96 8.24
C TYR A 6 -5.16 23.09 7.20
N VAL A 7 -3.99 23.34 6.62
CA VAL A 7 -3.83 24.35 5.56
C VAL A 7 -4.50 23.82 4.31
N SER A 8 -5.44 24.60 3.76
CA SER A 8 -6.04 24.31 2.46
C SER A 8 -4.95 24.38 1.39
N ASN A 9 -4.66 23.24 0.75
CA ASN A 9 -3.73 23.08 -0.37
C ASN A 9 -2.21 23.11 -0.02
N PRO A 10 -1.61 21.95 0.32
CA PRO A 10 -0.20 21.86 0.70
C PRO A 10 0.81 22.06 -0.45
N LEU A 11 0.36 22.23 -1.70
CA LEU A 11 1.26 22.35 -2.86
C LEU A 11 1.84 23.76 -3.08
N LYS A 12 1.41 24.79 -2.33
CA LYS A 12 1.85 26.18 -2.54
C LYS A 12 2.66 26.79 -1.40
N TYR A 13 2.97 26.05 -0.34
CA TYR A 13 3.78 26.57 0.75
C TYR A 13 5.26 26.29 0.50
N ILE A 14 6.00 27.31 0.04
CA ILE A 14 7.45 27.30 0.02
C ILE A 14 7.92 27.59 1.46
N ASP A 15 8.53 26.61 2.13
CA ASP A 15 9.08 26.77 3.47
C ASP A 15 10.24 27.79 3.46
N PRO A 16 10.08 28.97 4.11
CA PRO A 16 11.10 30.03 4.11
C PRO A 16 12.42 29.62 4.80
N LYS A 17 12.42 28.53 5.58
CA LYS A 17 13.62 28.03 6.27
C LYS A 17 14.40 26.99 5.47
N GLY A 18 13.92 26.60 4.28
CA GLY A 18 14.63 25.63 3.44
C GLY A 18 14.91 24.30 4.14
N LEU A 19 14.09 23.91 5.13
CA LEU A 19 14.19 22.61 5.80
C LEU A 19 13.67 21.49 4.89
N CYS A 20 12.89 21.82 3.84
CA CYS A 20 12.69 20.92 2.71
C CYS A 20 13.89 21.01 1.76
N LYS A 21 14.93 20.23 2.03
CA LYS A 21 15.97 19.93 1.03
C LYS A 21 15.32 19.12 -0.10
N THR A 22 14.78 19.80 -1.10
CA THR A 22 14.54 19.19 -2.42
C THR A 22 15.87 19.14 -3.16
N ASP A 23 16.81 18.35 -2.64
CA ASP A 23 17.94 17.92 -3.44
C ASP A 23 17.36 17.00 -4.53
N GLY A 24 17.49 17.42 -5.79
CA GLY A 24 17.02 16.74 -6.99
C GLY A 24 17.64 15.35 -7.21
N GLY A 25 17.15 14.38 -6.44
CA GLY A 25 17.34 12.95 -6.62
C GLY A 25 16.33 12.28 -5.71
N ASN A 26 15.53 11.38 -6.24
CA ASN A 26 14.45 10.69 -5.52
C ASN A 26 15.05 9.84 -4.36
N LYS A 27 15.37 10.48 -3.21
CA LYS A 27 16.08 9.87 -2.08
C LYS A 27 15.15 9.11 -1.12
N ASN A 28 13.85 9.06 -1.40
CA ASN A 28 12.94 8.14 -0.75
C ASN A 28 12.41 7.14 -1.78
N PRO A 29 13.05 5.96 -1.96
CA PRO A 29 12.43 4.91 -2.74
C PRO A 29 11.04 4.62 -2.15
N HIS A 30 10.05 4.31 -3.00
CA HIS A 30 8.70 4.02 -2.52
C HIS A 30 8.75 2.94 -1.42
N GLY A 31 7.96 3.11 -0.35
CA GLY A 31 7.86 2.13 0.74
C GLY A 31 8.98 2.13 1.77
N THR A 32 9.74 3.21 1.95
CA THR A 32 10.71 3.33 3.05
C THR A 32 10.05 3.30 4.43
N TYR A 33 8.87 3.92 4.57
CA TYR A 33 8.06 3.82 5.77
C TYR A 33 7.34 2.47 5.83
N ARG A 34 7.37 1.84 7.01
CA ARG A 34 6.73 0.56 7.32
C ARG A 34 6.17 0.63 8.74
N PRO A 35 4.87 0.44 8.95
CA PRO A 35 4.34 0.32 10.30
C PRO A 35 4.82 -1.01 10.93
N ASP A 36 5.11 -1.01 12.22
CA ASP A 36 5.50 -2.22 12.96
C ASP A 36 4.29 -3.11 13.27
N ARG A 37 3.64 -3.59 12.21
CA ARG A 37 2.55 -4.57 12.25
C ARG A 37 2.42 -5.28 10.89
N PRO A 38 2.01 -6.56 10.86
CA PRO A 38 1.59 -7.19 9.62
C PRO A 38 0.22 -6.66 9.15
N LEU A 39 -0.12 -6.89 7.88
CA LEU A 39 -1.48 -6.71 7.41
C LEU A 39 -2.40 -7.74 8.12
N PRO A 40 -3.48 -7.30 8.78
CA PRO A 40 -4.31 -8.20 9.57
C PRO A 40 -5.02 -9.23 8.68
N ARG A 41 -5.10 -10.45 9.21
CA ARG A 41 -5.77 -11.61 8.61
C ARG A 41 -6.45 -12.43 9.71
N ASP A 42 -7.53 -13.11 9.36
CA ASP A 42 -8.20 -14.05 10.27
C ASP A 42 -7.42 -15.37 10.39
N LYS A 43 -7.92 -16.28 11.23
CA LYS A 43 -7.36 -17.61 11.44
C LYS A 43 -7.30 -18.49 10.17
N ASN A 44 -8.10 -18.17 9.16
CA ASN A 44 -8.17 -18.88 7.89
C ASN A 44 -7.33 -18.20 6.81
N GLY A 45 -6.64 -17.09 7.13
CA GLY A 45 -5.85 -16.32 6.19
C GLY A 45 -6.64 -15.26 5.42
N ASN A 46 -7.93 -15.07 5.68
CA ASN A 46 -8.72 -14.05 4.99
C ASN A 46 -8.31 -12.65 5.44
N PRO A 47 -8.25 -11.68 4.53
CA PRO A 47 -7.88 -10.31 4.87
C PRO A 47 -8.95 -9.66 5.78
N ILE A 48 -8.50 -8.91 6.78
CA ILE A 48 -9.37 -8.12 7.68
C ILE A 48 -9.14 -6.63 7.40
N PRO A 49 -10.18 -5.81 7.18
CA PRO A 49 -10.04 -4.36 7.01
C PRO A 49 -9.81 -3.66 8.36
N ASP A 50 -9.09 -2.53 8.35
CA ASP A 50 -8.88 -1.75 9.58
C ASP A 50 -10.13 -0.91 9.88
N VAL A 51 -10.87 -0.52 8.83
CA VAL A 51 -12.09 0.29 8.90
C VAL A 51 -13.13 -0.21 7.89
N ASP A 52 -14.42 -0.04 8.19
CA ASP A 52 -15.54 -0.39 7.30
C ASP A 52 -15.83 0.70 6.24
N ALA A 53 -14.80 1.09 5.49
CA ALA A 53 -14.89 2.04 4.38
C ALA A 53 -13.78 1.74 3.34
N PRO A 54 -13.90 2.15 2.08
CA PRO A 54 -12.79 2.08 1.13
C PRO A 54 -11.55 2.81 1.65
N HIS A 55 -10.42 2.12 1.69
CA HIS A 55 -9.15 2.63 2.22
C HIS A 55 -7.97 1.77 1.76
N THR A 56 -6.76 2.26 2.06
CA THR A 56 -5.53 1.49 1.90
C THR A 56 -4.93 1.20 3.27
N GLN A 57 -4.72 -0.08 3.59
CA GLN A 57 -4.00 -0.51 4.79
C GLN A 57 -2.52 -0.67 4.46
N LEU A 58 -1.64 -0.22 5.36
CA LEU A 58 -0.20 -0.49 5.30
C LEU A 58 0.20 -1.52 6.34
N GLY A 59 1.09 -2.43 5.96
CA GLY A 59 1.68 -3.41 6.85
C GLY A 59 3.11 -3.74 6.45
N THR A 60 3.83 -4.35 7.39
CA THR A 60 5.15 -4.94 7.16
C THR A 60 5.00 -6.43 6.87
N LYS A 61 5.59 -6.88 5.76
CA LYS A 61 5.63 -8.29 5.38
C LYS A 61 7.06 -8.80 5.42
N SER A 62 7.25 -9.96 6.04
CA SER A 62 8.55 -10.63 6.08
C SER A 62 8.80 -11.38 4.77
N GLY A 63 9.97 -11.18 4.18
CA GLY A 63 10.43 -11.90 2.99
C GLY A 63 11.85 -12.45 3.17
N ARG A 64 12.29 -13.29 2.22
CA ARG A 64 13.64 -13.89 2.24
C ARG A 64 14.78 -12.86 2.24
N LYS A 65 14.54 -11.68 1.68
CA LYS A 65 15.52 -10.58 1.58
C LYS A 65 15.33 -9.50 2.66
N GLY A 66 14.49 -9.78 3.65
CA GLY A 66 14.15 -8.84 4.71
C GLY A 66 12.68 -8.45 4.68
N ALA A 67 12.28 -7.70 5.70
CA ALA A 67 10.94 -7.16 5.80
C ALA A 67 10.75 -5.98 4.84
N TYR A 68 9.57 -5.87 4.24
CA TYR A 68 9.21 -4.81 3.31
C TYR A 68 7.81 -4.28 3.58
N THR A 69 7.54 -3.07 3.10
CA THR A 69 6.20 -2.48 3.17
C THR A 69 5.31 -3.10 2.12
N GLN A 70 4.11 -3.52 2.53
CA GLN A 70 3.04 -3.99 1.67
C GLN A 70 1.78 -3.19 1.99
N ALA A 71 1.03 -2.80 0.95
CA ALA A 71 -0.30 -2.25 1.12
C ALA A 71 -1.38 -3.21 0.64
N ARG A 72 -2.58 -3.04 1.17
CA ARG A 72 -3.82 -3.66 0.68
C ARG A 72 -4.86 -2.59 0.47
N GLU A 73 -5.37 -2.50 -0.75
CA GLU A 73 -6.45 -1.59 -1.09
C GLU A 73 -7.81 -2.28 -0.93
N TRP A 74 -8.75 -1.56 -0.33
CA TRP A 74 -10.13 -1.97 -0.13
C TRP A 74 -11.06 -1.08 -0.93
N GLY A 75 -12.05 -1.70 -1.56
CA GLY A 75 -13.13 -1.03 -2.26
C GLY A 75 -14.46 -1.72 -1.99
N ARG A 76 -15.57 -1.16 -2.49
CA ARG A 76 -16.87 -1.84 -2.43
C ARG A 76 -17.07 -2.72 -3.66
N ASP A 77 -17.76 -3.84 -3.48
CA ASP A 77 -18.37 -4.59 -4.57
C ASP A 77 -19.70 -3.95 -5.00
N GLU A 78 -20.36 -4.53 -5.99
CA GLU A 78 -21.65 -4.06 -6.51
C GLU A 78 -22.78 -4.13 -5.45
N ASN A 79 -22.63 -5.00 -4.46
CA ASN A 79 -23.56 -5.16 -3.34
C ASN A 79 -23.24 -4.22 -2.17
N GLY A 80 -22.20 -3.39 -2.29
CA GLY A 80 -21.75 -2.48 -1.24
C GLY A 80 -20.84 -3.11 -0.18
N ASN A 81 -20.48 -4.39 -0.29
CA ASN A 81 -19.59 -5.06 0.66
C ASN A 81 -18.16 -4.58 0.48
N LEU A 82 -17.46 -4.38 1.59
CA LEU A 82 -16.06 -4.02 1.57
C LEU A 82 -15.20 -5.26 1.24
N ILE A 83 -14.51 -5.21 0.09
CA ILE A 83 -13.67 -6.29 -0.41
C ILE A 83 -12.24 -5.80 -0.71
N PRO A 84 -11.23 -6.67 -0.55
CA PRO A 84 -9.87 -6.36 -0.96
C PRO A 84 -9.80 -6.35 -2.50
N LYS A 85 -9.24 -5.29 -3.09
CA LYS A 85 -9.13 -5.12 -4.55
C LYS A 85 -7.77 -5.54 -5.08
N ARG A 86 -6.71 -5.01 -4.47
CA ARG A 86 -5.32 -5.30 -4.85
C ARG A 86 -4.36 -5.23 -3.66
N GLY A 87 -3.27 -5.97 -3.75
CA GLY A 87 -2.08 -5.81 -2.92
C GLY A 87 -1.03 -4.99 -3.66
N ILE A 88 -0.30 -4.14 -2.94
CA ILE A 88 0.78 -3.31 -3.49
C ILE A 88 2.06 -3.66 -2.75
N ASP A 89 3.10 -4.01 -3.48
CA ASP A 89 4.41 -4.32 -2.94
C ASP A 89 5.40 -3.22 -3.33
N PHE A 90 6.08 -2.67 -2.32
CA PHE A 90 7.08 -1.62 -2.49
C PHE A 90 8.50 -2.20 -2.55
N THR A 91 8.63 -3.37 -3.17
CA THR A 91 9.88 -4.09 -3.40
C THR A 91 9.74 -4.90 -4.68
N ASP A 92 10.84 -5.33 -5.28
CA ASP A 92 10.87 -6.30 -6.38
C ASP A 92 10.98 -7.76 -5.88
N HIS A 93 10.98 -7.98 -4.56
CA HIS A 93 11.23 -9.28 -3.92
C HIS A 93 12.58 -9.94 -4.31
N GLY A 94 13.53 -9.15 -4.81
CA GLY A 94 14.79 -9.63 -5.38
C GLY A 94 14.64 -10.24 -6.78
N ARG A 95 13.56 -9.91 -7.50
CA ARG A 95 13.19 -10.40 -8.84
C ARG A 95 12.86 -9.22 -9.77
N PRO A 96 13.82 -8.32 -10.06
CA PRO A 96 13.56 -7.07 -10.79
C PRO A 96 13.10 -7.27 -12.24
N ASN A 97 13.36 -8.43 -12.84
CA ASN A 97 12.92 -8.74 -14.20
C ASN A 97 11.45 -9.18 -14.25
N GLU A 98 10.94 -9.78 -13.17
CA GLU A 98 9.56 -10.27 -13.06
C GLU A 98 8.64 -9.34 -12.26
N HIS A 99 9.19 -8.52 -11.36
CA HIS A 99 8.46 -7.61 -10.49
C HIS A 99 8.99 -6.18 -10.63
N PRO A 100 8.19 -5.23 -11.18
CA PRO A 100 8.54 -3.82 -11.10
C PRO A 100 8.55 -3.34 -9.65
N ASN A 101 9.17 -2.19 -9.37
CA ASN A 101 9.20 -1.63 -8.03
C ASN A 101 8.80 -0.14 -8.05
N PRO A 102 7.64 0.23 -7.49
CA PRO A 102 6.62 -0.65 -6.87
C PRO A 102 5.79 -1.44 -7.92
N HIS A 103 5.08 -2.46 -7.46
CA HIS A 103 4.12 -3.23 -8.28
C HIS A 103 2.84 -3.56 -7.51
N GLN A 104 1.82 -4.02 -8.24
CA GLN A 104 0.54 -4.45 -7.69
C GLN A 104 0.17 -5.87 -8.13
N HIS A 105 -0.72 -6.49 -7.34
CA HIS A 105 -1.34 -7.78 -7.60
C HIS A 105 -2.85 -7.67 -7.34
N ASP A 106 -3.68 -8.02 -8.33
CA ASP A 106 -5.13 -8.09 -8.14
C ASP A 106 -5.48 -9.28 -7.25
N TYR A 107 -6.54 -9.14 -6.44
CA TYR A 107 -7.12 -10.29 -5.75
C TYR A 107 -8.06 -11.04 -6.69
N ILE A 108 -7.70 -12.28 -7.01
CA ILE A 108 -8.49 -13.17 -7.85
C ILE A 108 -9.29 -14.11 -6.94
N PRO A 109 -10.62 -14.22 -7.13
CA PRO A 109 -11.42 -15.19 -6.40
C PRO A 109 -10.85 -16.60 -6.56
N ASN A 110 -10.77 -17.35 -5.45
CA ASN A 110 -10.34 -18.73 -5.50
C ASN A 110 -11.51 -19.62 -5.99
N PRO A 111 -11.38 -20.37 -7.10
CA PRO A 111 -12.48 -21.19 -7.64
C PRO A 111 -13.00 -22.25 -6.67
N THR A 112 -12.18 -22.69 -5.73
CA THR A 112 -12.56 -23.67 -4.69
C THR A 112 -13.06 -23.03 -3.40
N GLY A 113 -13.21 -21.70 -3.38
CA GLY A 113 -13.54 -20.91 -2.19
C GLY A 113 -12.31 -20.61 -1.31
N GLY A 114 -12.53 -19.85 -0.23
CA GLY A 114 -11.47 -19.47 0.71
C GLY A 114 -10.75 -18.16 0.35
N THR A 115 -9.51 -18.01 0.83
CA THR A 115 -8.75 -16.77 0.68
C THR A 115 -8.47 -16.44 -0.79
N PRO A 116 -8.71 -15.20 -1.23
CA PRO A 116 -8.41 -14.77 -2.59
C PRO A 116 -6.93 -14.97 -2.94
N GLN A 117 -6.68 -15.39 -4.17
CA GLN A 117 -5.32 -15.55 -4.70
C GLN A 117 -4.78 -14.22 -5.20
N HIS A 118 -3.45 -14.12 -5.31
CA HIS A 118 -2.81 -12.98 -5.95
C HIS A 118 -2.67 -13.27 -7.45
N GLY A 119 -3.09 -12.33 -8.29
CA GLY A 119 -2.83 -12.36 -9.72
C GLY A 119 -1.36 -12.15 -10.09
N PRO A 120 -1.03 -12.10 -11.39
CA PRO A 120 0.33 -11.78 -11.83
C PRO A 120 0.76 -10.38 -11.37
N ALA A 121 2.07 -10.15 -11.26
CA ALA A 121 2.60 -8.82 -10.96
C ALA A 121 2.29 -7.86 -12.11
N LYS A 122 1.84 -6.66 -11.76
CA LYS A 122 1.55 -5.58 -12.71
C LYS A 122 2.23 -4.29 -12.25
N PRO A 123 2.59 -3.37 -13.16
CA PRO A 123 3.02 -2.02 -12.78
C PRO A 123 1.99 -1.36 -11.85
N LEU A 124 2.46 -0.55 -10.90
CA LEU A 124 1.56 0.19 -10.03
C LEU A 124 0.76 1.21 -10.86
N GLU A 125 -0.57 1.11 -10.80
CA GLU A 125 -1.46 2.09 -11.41
C GLU A 125 -1.66 3.26 -10.44
N ILE A 126 -1.27 4.45 -10.89
CA ILE A 126 -1.46 5.71 -10.19
C ILE A 126 -2.85 6.26 -10.57
N PRO A 127 -3.68 6.66 -9.59
CA PRO A 127 -4.98 7.28 -9.86
C PRO A 127 -4.87 8.63 -10.57
#